data_AF-A0A7X1A9C6-F1
#
_entry.id   AF-A0A7X1A9C6-F1
#
_cell.length_a   1.000
_cell.length_b   1.000
_cell.length_c   1.000
_cell.angle_alpha   90.00
_cell.angle_beta   90.00
_cell.angle_gamma   90.00
#
_symmetry.space_group_name_H-M   'P 1'
#
loop_
_entity.id
_entity.type
_entity.pdbx_description
1 polymer ?
#
loop_
_entity_poly.entity_id
_entity_poly.type
_entity_poly.pdbx_seq_one_letter_code
_entity_poly.pdbx_strand_id
1 'polypeptide(L)'
;MEEKDLYEPVKNWLYTKVGCTDVYAEVWDVDVLGIQGVCNVIVELKTSLSFKLMEQALDRVMCGLGHYVYIAVPMSKSACDQRFRGVVSVLSKQCGIGVLLVNTENGSIRVERPARFNRTAVTRRKRGLRSIREGIEAFSKDQIGGSKGGETMTSYRYTVNSIKKCLREESWKYEYKNDGWMTVDQILVSCETHYAKPRQSVMQILRFNDNKTWCESKKVGRTCYFRYKSTLSNMDESHLERGVRQEI
;
A
#
# COMPACT_ATOMS: atom_id res chain seq x y z
N MET A 1 -7.93 19.45 -1.48
CA MET A 1 -8.18 18.25 -0.67
C MET A 1 -8.06 17.05 -1.59
N GLU A 2 -7.20 16.13 -1.22
CA GLU A 2 -6.93 14.87 -1.91
C GLU A 2 -7.56 13.70 -1.13
N GLU A 3 -7.63 12.52 -1.74
CA GLU A 3 -8.24 11.34 -1.09
C GLU A 3 -7.44 10.89 0.13
N LYS A 4 -6.10 10.99 0.07
CA LYS A 4 -5.19 10.73 1.18
C LYS A 4 -5.45 11.54 2.45
N ASP A 5 -6.07 12.73 2.32
CA ASP A 5 -6.42 13.57 3.47
C ASP A 5 -7.52 12.91 4.34
N LEU A 6 -8.25 11.93 3.78
CA LEU A 6 -9.29 11.16 4.48
C LEU A 6 -8.71 9.98 5.26
N TYR A 7 -7.51 9.52 4.92
CA TYR A 7 -6.94 8.28 5.46
C TYR A 7 -6.72 8.35 6.96
N GLU A 8 -6.04 9.39 7.44
CA GLU A 8 -5.65 9.50 8.85
C GLU A 8 -6.88 9.59 9.79
N PRO A 9 -7.92 10.39 9.50
CA PRO A 9 -9.17 10.34 10.25
C PRO A 9 -9.81 8.95 10.28
N VAL A 10 -9.88 8.27 9.13
CA VAL A 10 -10.50 6.93 9.02
C VAL A 10 -9.71 5.89 9.80
N LYS A 11 -8.38 5.91 9.70
CA LYS A 11 -7.48 5.05 10.46
C LYS A 11 -7.71 5.21 11.97
N ASN A 12 -7.77 6.45 12.45
CA ASN A 12 -8.03 6.74 13.86
C ASN A 12 -9.41 6.28 14.31
N TRP A 13 -10.44 6.43 13.47
CA TRP A 13 -11.78 5.92 13.77
C TRP A 13 -11.83 4.39 13.82
N LEU A 14 -11.13 3.68 12.93
CA LEU A 14 -11.02 2.22 12.95
C LEU A 14 -10.39 1.72 14.26
N TYR A 15 -9.32 2.36 14.73
CA TYR A 15 -8.71 2.01 16.01
C TYR A 15 -9.61 2.35 17.20
N THR A 16 -10.12 3.59 17.26
CA THR A 16 -10.75 4.11 18.48
C THR A 16 -12.24 3.79 18.63
N LYS A 17 -12.99 3.68 17.52
CA LYS A 17 -14.44 3.47 17.53
C LYS A 17 -14.84 2.07 17.13
N VAL A 18 -14.14 1.47 16.17
CA VAL A 18 -14.39 0.08 15.75
C VAL A 18 -13.61 -0.91 16.62
N GLY A 19 -12.42 -0.53 17.10
CA GLY A 19 -11.57 -1.42 17.90
C GLY A 19 -10.78 -2.40 17.03
N CYS A 20 -10.34 -1.96 15.86
CA CYS A 20 -9.42 -2.73 15.03
C CYS A 20 -8.06 -2.87 15.74
N THR A 21 -7.44 -4.05 15.67
CA THR A 21 -6.08 -4.30 16.20
C THR A 21 -5.02 -3.76 15.27
N ASP A 22 -5.28 -3.82 13.96
CA ASP A 22 -4.39 -3.34 12.91
C ASP A 22 -5.21 -2.68 11.81
N VAL A 23 -4.58 -1.67 11.18
CA VAL A 23 -5.11 -0.97 10.00
C VAL A 23 -3.99 -0.90 8.97
N TYR A 24 -4.29 -1.30 7.75
CA TYR A 24 -3.40 -1.29 6.60
C TYR A 24 -4.01 -0.45 5.49
N ALA A 25 -3.17 0.09 4.61
CA ALA A 25 -3.62 0.77 3.41
C ALA A 25 -3.18 0.02 2.15
N GLU A 26 -3.94 0.23 1.07
CA GLU A 26 -3.57 -0.20 -0.29
C GLU A 26 -3.30 -1.71 -0.35
N VAL A 27 -4.20 -2.47 0.28
CA VAL A 27 -4.14 -3.94 0.31
C VAL A 27 -4.95 -4.45 -0.87
N TRP A 28 -4.24 -4.99 -1.88
CA TRP A 28 -4.80 -5.18 -3.22
C TRP A 28 -5.36 -3.85 -3.74
N ASP A 29 -6.63 -3.80 -4.14
CA ASP A 29 -7.29 -2.59 -4.65
C ASP A 29 -8.19 -1.93 -3.59
N VAL A 30 -7.93 -2.15 -2.30
CA VAL A 30 -8.71 -1.57 -1.19
C VAL A 30 -7.90 -0.47 -0.52
N ASP A 31 -8.49 0.73 -0.43
CA ASP A 31 -7.83 1.90 0.15
C ASP A 31 -7.46 1.69 1.63
N VAL A 32 -8.39 1.18 2.44
CA VAL A 32 -8.16 0.93 3.88
C VAL A 32 -8.75 -0.41 4.32
N LEU A 33 -7.93 -1.22 5.00
CA LEU A 33 -8.30 -2.48 5.61
C LEU A 33 -8.05 -2.43 7.13
N GLY A 34 -9.13 -2.46 7.91
CA GLY A 34 -9.11 -2.68 9.35
C GLY A 34 -9.30 -4.14 9.73
N ILE A 35 -8.53 -4.62 10.69
CA ILE A 35 -8.62 -5.97 11.24
C ILE A 35 -9.25 -5.93 12.62
N GLN A 36 -10.42 -6.56 12.77
CA GLN A 36 -11.11 -6.67 14.06
C GLN A 36 -11.33 -8.15 14.38
N GLY A 37 -10.38 -8.75 15.09
CA GLY A 37 -10.39 -10.20 15.36
C GLY A 37 -10.44 -11.01 14.07
N VAL A 38 -11.54 -11.76 13.85
CA VAL A 38 -11.77 -12.53 12.61
C VAL A 38 -12.43 -11.73 11.49
N CYS A 39 -12.94 -10.54 11.82
CA CYS A 39 -13.62 -9.67 10.88
C CYS A 39 -12.63 -8.78 10.12
N ASN A 40 -13.02 -8.41 8.91
CA ASN A 40 -12.32 -7.46 8.06
C ASN A 40 -13.26 -6.27 7.83
N VAL A 41 -12.77 -5.07 8.08
CA VAL A 41 -13.49 -3.80 7.88
C VAL A 41 -12.81 -3.09 6.72
N ILE A 42 -13.54 -2.92 5.62
CA ILE A 42 -13.03 -2.26 4.42
C ILE A 42 -13.60 -0.85 4.35
N VAL A 43 -12.77 0.14 4.03
CA VAL A 43 -13.20 1.51 3.76
C VAL A 43 -12.63 1.98 2.43
N GLU A 44 -13.50 2.37 1.50
CA GLU A 44 -13.15 3.01 0.23
C GLU A 44 -13.22 4.54 0.41
N LEU A 45 -12.20 5.27 -0.04
CA LEU A 45 -12.04 6.72 0.15
C LEU A 45 -12.36 7.46 -1.15
N LYS A 46 -13.13 8.54 -1.06
CA LYS A 46 -13.34 9.45 -2.21
C LYS A 46 -13.55 10.88 -1.76
N THR A 47 -13.09 11.85 -2.54
CA THR A 47 -13.36 13.28 -2.28
C THR A 47 -14.82 13.69 -2.49
N SER A 48 -15.63 12.85 -3.13
CA SER A 48 -17.06 13.10 -3.33
C SER A 48 -17.81 11.78 -3.47
N LEU A 49 -19.10 11.80 -3.14
CA LEU A 49 -19.96 10.66 -3.42
C LEU A 49 -20.17 10.55 -4.93
N SER A 50 -19.96 9.36 -5.46
CA SER A 50 -20.12 9.07 -6.89
C SER A 50 -20.65 7.66 -7.09
N PHE A 51 -21.21 7.37 -8.27
CA PHE A 51 -21.61 6.01 -8.63
C PHE A 51 -20.43 5.05 -8.64
N LYS A 52 -19.25 5.51 -9.08
CA LYS A 52 -18.02 4.72 -9.08
C LYS A 52 -17.62 4.24 -7.67
N LEU A 53 -17.69 5.14 -6.68
CA LEU A 53 -17.41 4.77 -5.28
C LEU A 53 -18.41 3.72 -4.77
N MET A 54 -19.68 3.85 -5.15
CA MET A 54 -20.73 2.92 -4.75
C MET A 54 -20.55 1.55 -5.41
N GLU A 55 -20.19 1.52 -6.70
CA GLU A 55 -19.82 0.32 -7.44
C GLU A 55 -18.63 -0.40 -6.79
N GLN A 56 -17.54 0.30 -6.47
CA GLN A 56 -16.38 -0.29 -5.78
C GLN A 56 -16.79 -0.93 -4.45
N ALA A 57 -17.56 -0.22 -3.62
CA ALA A 57 -18.01 -0.74 -2.33
C ALA A 57 -18.95 -1.95 -2.48
N LEU A 58 -19.84 -1.94 -3.49
CA LEU A 58 -20.68 -3.08 -3.83
C LEU A 58 -19.84 -4.30 -4.21
N ASP A 59 -18.83 -4.12 -5.05
CA ASP A 59 -17.93 -5.19 -5.45
C ASP A 59 -17.22 -5.79 -4.24
N ARG A 60 -16.79 -4.99 -3.25
CA ARG A 60 -16.18 -5.51 -2.01
C ARG A 60 -17.15 -6.37 -1.20
N VAL A 61 -18.43 -5.98 -1.15
CA VAL A 61 -19.49 -6.76 -0.51
C VAL A 61 -19.75 -8.06 -1.28
N MET A 62 -19.95 -7.98 -2.59
CA MET A 62 -20.30 -9.13 -3.45
C MET A 62 -19.17 -10.15 -3.54
N CYS A 63 -17.92 -9.69 -3.65
CA CYS A 63 -16.75 -10.55 -3.65
C CYS A 63 -16.50 -11.20 -2.26
N GLY A 64 -17.11 -10.68 -1.19
CA GLY A 64 -16.97 -11.18 0.17
C GLY A 64 -15.60 -10.90 0.78
N LEU A 65 -14.95 -9.79 0.42
CA LEU A 65 -13.63 -9.43 0.95
C LEU A 65 -13.73 -8.85 2.37
N GLY A 66 -14.79 -8.06 2.62
CA GLY A 66 -15.05 -7.40 3.89
C GLY A 66 -16.29 -7.95 4.59
N HIS A 67 -16.20 -8.07 5.92
CA HIS A 67 -17.35 -8.36 6.79
C HIS A 67 -18.17 -7.09 7.02
N TYR A 68 -17.50 -5.94 7.09
CA TYR A 68 -18.13 -4.62 7.09
C TYR A 68 -17.46 -3.79 6.00
N VAL A 69 -18.26 -3.13 5.17
CA VAL A 69 -17.78 -2.30 4.07
C VAL A 69 -18.35 -0.91 4.24
N TYR A 70 -17.47 0.09 4.18
CA TYR A 70 -17.78 1.50 4.31
C TYR A 70 -17.29 2.27 3.09
N ILE A 71 -17.98 3.37 2.80
CA ILE A 71 -17.46 4.45 1.96
C ILE A 71 -17.20 5.65 2.85
N ALA A 72 -16.09 6.35 2.63
CA ALA A 72 -15.75 7.56 3.35
C ALA A 72 -15.58 8.74 2.39
N VAL A 73 -16.26 9.84 2.72
CA VAL A 73 -16.22 11.08 1.95
C VAL A 73 -16.12 12.28 2.88
N PRO A 74 -15.62 13.44 2.40
CA PRO A 74 -15.60 14.66 3.18
C PRO A 74 -17.01 15.10 3.58
N MET A 75 -17.12 15.74 4.75
CA MET A 75 -18.34 16.39 5.18
C MET A 75 -18.59 17.65 4.34
N SER A 76 -19.31 17.51 3.23
CA SER A 76 -19.74 18.64 2.43
C SER A 76 -21.03 19.26 2.96
N LYS A 77 -21.10 20.60 2.91
CA LYS A 77 -22.30 21.39 3.19
C LYS A 77 -23.13 21.64 1.92
N SER A 78 -22.66 21.28 0.73
CA SER A 78 -23.31 21.62 -0.54
C SER A 78 -24.68 20.94 -0.69
N ALA A 79 -25.69 21.68 -1.18
CA ALA A 79 -27.06 21.20 -1.40
C ALA A 79 -27.13 20.00 -2.35
N CYS A 80 -26.30 20.00 -3.39
CA CYS A 80 -26.17 18.89 -4.35
C CYS A 80 -25.68 17.61 -3.67
N ASP A 81 -24.64 17.73 -2.84
CA ASP A 81 -24.13 16.59 -2.06
C ASP A 81 -25.15 16.11 -1.03
N GLN A 82 -26.01 16.98 -0.48
CA GLN A 82 -27.07 16.52 0.43
C GLN A 82 -28.13 15.66 -0.27
N ARG A 83 -28.55 16.05 -1.48
CA ARG A 83 -29.52 15.26 -2.27
C ARG A 83 -28.91 13.93 -2.70
N PHE A 84 -27.67 13.95 -3.20
CA PHE A 84 -26.97 12.74 -3.60
C PHE A 84 -26.67 11.83 -2.40
N ARG A 85 -26.35 12.40 -1.22
CA ARG A 85 -26.30 11.67 0.05
C ARG A 85 -27.60 10.95 0.36
N GLY A 86 -28.76 11.56 0.10
CA GLY A 86 -30.05 10.90 0.28
C GLY A 86 -30.18 9.63 -0.56
N VAL A 87 -29.86 9.73 -1.86
CA VAL A 87 -29.90 8.59 -2.80
C VAL A 87 -28.90 7.50 -2.40
N VAL A 88 -27.63 7.86 -2.19
CA VAL A 88 -26.59 6.92 -1.78
C VAL A 88 -26.93 6.29 -0.44
N SER A 89 -27.44 7.06 0.51
CA SER A 89 -27.85 6.56 1.82
C SER A 89 -28.93 5.49 1.72
N VAL A 90 -29.89 5.62 0.79
CA VAL A 90 -30.91 4.59 0.53
C VAL A 90 -30.29 3.35 -0.11
N LEU A 91 -29.46 3.51 -1.14
CA LEU A 91 -28.81 2.39 -1.84
C LEU A 91 -27.85 1.63 -0.91
N SER A 92 -27.00 2.35 -0.18
CA SER A 92 -26.09 1.78 0.81
C SER A 92 -26.85 1.01 1.90
N LYS A 93 -28.03 1.47 2.32
CA LYS A 93 -28.88 0.73 3.28
C LYS A 93 -29.32 -0.62 2.71
N GLN A 94 -29.78 -0.66 1.46
CA GLN A 94 -30.21 -1.89 0.80
C GLN A 94 -29.05 -2.87 0.64
N CYS A 95 -27.86 -2.34 0.32
CA CYS A 95 -26.67 -3.13 0.03
C CYS A 95 -25.83 -3.46 1.29
N GLY A 96 -26.19 -2.91 2.45
CA GLY A 96 -25.48 -3.11 3.71
C GLY A 96 -24.16 -2.35 3.84
N ILE A 97 -23.93 -1.33 3.01
CA ILE A 97 -22.73 -0.49 3.01
C ILE A 97 -22.90 0.64 4.03
N GLY A 98 -21.87 0.89 4.82
CA GLY A 98 -21.82 2.03 5.75
C GLY A 98 -21.34 3.31 5.06
N VAL A 99 -21.72 4.46 5.61
CA VAL A 99 -21.34 5.79 5.08
C VAL A 99 -20.70 6.61 6.19
N LEU A 100 -19.44 7.00 5.97
CA LEU A 100 -18.66 7.85 6.85
C LEU A 100 -18.52 9.24 6.24
N LEU A 101 -18.86 10.27 7.03
CA LEU A 101 -18.60 11.66 6.69
C LEU A 101 -17.41 12.15 7.52
N VAL A 102 -16.32 12.47 6.84
CA VAL A 102 -15.05 12.87 7.44
C VAL A 102 -14.96 14.38 7.48
N ASN A 103 -14.79 14.95 8.66
CA ASN A 103 -14.38 16.34 8.80
C ASN A 103 -12.85 16.38 8.79
N THR A 104 -12.28 16.89 7.71
CA THR A 104 -10.82 16.97 7.52
C THR A 104 -10.16 18.09 8.31
N GLU A 105 -10.92 19.08 8.79
CA GLU A 105 -10.37 20.19 9.59
C GLU A 105 -10.01 19.75 11.01
N ASN A 106 -10.85 18.90 11.61
CA ASN A 106 -10.66 18.43 12.99
C ASN A 106 -10.50 16.91 13.12
N GLY A 107 -10.48 16.18 12.01
CA GLY A 107 -10.33 14.72 11.95
C GLY A 107 -11.52 13.91 12.47
N SER A 108 -12.65 14.56 12.79
CA SER A 108 -13.82 13.84 13.32
C SER A 108 -14.59 13.10 12.23
N ILE A 109 -15.13 11.93 12.58
CA ILE A 109 -15.98 11.14 11.69
C ILE A 109 -17.40 11.09 12.22
N ARG A 110 -18.36 11.45 11.37
CA ARG A 110 -19.78 11.20 11.57
C ARG A 110 -20.19 9.96 10.78
N VAL A 111 -20.69 8.95 11.50
CA VAL A 111 -21.29 7.78 10.87
C VAL A 111 -22.71 8.13 10.45
N GLU A 112 -22.91 8.41 9.17
CA GLU A 112 -24.23 8.70 8.62
C GLU A 112 -25.07 7.41 8.52
N ARG A 113 -24.41 6.30 8.21
CA ARG A 113 -25.01 4.96 8.18
C ARG A 113 -24.00 3.93 8.69
N PRO A 114 -24.38 3.06 9.65
CA PRO A 114 -23.55 1.90 9.99
C PRO A 114 -23.59 0.86 8.86
N ALA A 115 -22.47 0.18 8.63
CA ALA A 115 -22.43 -0.98 7.75
C ALA A 115 -23.17 -2.17 8.39
N ARG A 116 -23.71 -3.06 7.56
CA ARG A 116 -24.31 -4.32 8.00
C ARG A 116 -23.32 -5.45 7.81
N PHE A 117 -23.38 -6.45 8.70
CA PHE A 117 -22.51 -7.63 8.59
C PHE A 117 -22.78 -8.40 7.29
N ASN A 118 -21.75 -8.53 6.47
CA ASN A 118 -21.78 -9.22 5.19
C ASN A 118 -21.51 -10.73 5.36
N ARG A 119 -22.57 -11.55 5.29
CA ARG A 119 -22.46 -13.01 5.37
C ARG A 119 -21.72 -13.63 4.19
N THR A 120 -21.63 -12.95 3.05
CA THR A 120 -20.90 -13.43 1.87
C THR A 120 -19.41 -13.65 2.17
N ALA A 121 -18.81 -12.83 3.05
CA ALA A 121 -17.43 -13.02 3.49
C ALA A 121 -17.21 -14.35 4.23
N VAL A 122 -18.18 -14.78 5.03
CA VAL A 122 -18.14 -16.08 5.72
C VAL A 122 -18.23 -17.21 4.71
N THR A 123 -19.17 -17.13 3.76
CA THR A 123 -19.34 -18.14 2.71
C THR A 123 -18.12 -18.24 1.80
N ARG A 124 -17.51 -17.11 1.44
CA ARG A 124 -16.25 -17.05 0.67
C ARG A 124 -15.16 -17.86 1.36
N ARG A 125 -14.95 -17.62 2.66
CA ARG A 125 -13.93 -18.34 3.45
C ARG A 125 -14.23 -19.83 3.54
N LYS A 126 -15.50 -20.23 3.74
CA LYS A 126 -15.91 -21.65 3.74
C LYS A 126 -15.64 -22.36 2.40
N ARG A 127 -15.64 -21.63 1.28
CA ARG A 127 -15.27 -22.15 -0.05
C ARG A 127 -13.76 -22.25 -0.29
N GLY A 128 -12.93 -21.96 0.72
CA GLY A 128 -11.46 -22.01 0.61
C GLY A 128 -10.87 -20.90 -0.27
N LEU A 129 -11.63 -19.85 -0.56
CA LEU A 129 -11.13 -18.71 -1.33
C LEU A 129 -10.23 -17.83 -0.48
N ARG A 130 -9.20 -17.26 -1.12
CA ARG A 130 -8.19 -16.41 -0.49
C ARG A 130 -8.80 -15.26 0.30
N SER A 131 -8.24 -15.04 1.48
CA SER A 131 -8.55 -13.92 2.37
C SER A 131 -7.85 -12.66 1.88
N ILE A 132 -8.48 -11.50 2.03
CA ILE A 132 -7.81 -10.20 1.76
C ILE A 132 -6.57 -9.99 2.61
N ARG A 133 -6.47 -10.67 3.76
CA ARG A 133 -5.29 -10.63 4.62
C ARG A 133 -4.04 -11.20 3.95
N GLU A 134 -4.19 -12.07 2.95
CA GLU A 134 -3.06 -12.59 2.17
C GLU A 134 -2.45 -11.53 1.25
N GLY A 135 -3.14 -10.41 1.04
CA GLY A 135 -2.60 -9.25 0.34
C GLY A 135 -1.83 -8.28 1.22
N ILE A 136 -1.77 -8.52 2.53
CA ILE A 136 -1.02 -7.65 3.45
C ILE A 136 0.46 -7.91 3.24
N GLU A 137 1.17 -6.88 2.82
CA GLU A 137 2.61 -6.89 2.60
C GLU A 137 3.32 -6.20 3.76
N ALA A 138 4.64 -6.42 3.89
CA ALA A 138 5.44 -5.81 4.96
C ALA A 138 5.35 -4.28 4.99
N PHE A 139 5.18 -3.65 3.82
CA PHE A 139 5.05 -2.19 3.68
C PHE A 139 3.62 -1.67 3.84
N SER A 140 2.60 -2.54 3.88
CA SER A 140 1.18 -2.11 3.90
C SER A 140 0.80 -1.29 5.14
N LYS A 141 1.54 -1.44 6.25
CA LYS A 141 1.27 -0.73 7.51
C LYS A 141 1.67 0.74 7.46
N ASP A 142 2.71 1.06 6.70
CA ASP A 142 3.29 2.40 6.60
C ASP A 142 2.72 3.19 5.41
N GLN A 143 1.80 2.58 4.66
CA GLN A 143 1.13 3.21 3.52
C GLN A 143 0.02 4.17 3.94
N ILE A 144 -0.27 5.10 3.03
CA ILE A 144 -1.37 6.06 3.13
C ILE A 144 -2.38 5.74 2.03
N GLY A 145 -3.61 5.39 2.40
CA GLY A 145 -4.67 5.04 1.46
C GLY A 145 -5.22 6.24 0.72
N GLY A 146 -5.70 6.06 -0.51
CA GLY A 146 -6.19 7.16 -1.34
C GLY A 146 -5.06 8.02 -1.92
N SER A 147 -3.87 7.44 -2.04
CA SER A 147 -2.75 8.05 -2.75
C SER A 147 -3.01 8.02 -4.27
N LYS A 148 -2.48 8.99 -5.01
CA LYS A 148 -2.63 8.99 -6.48
C LYS A 148 -1.85 7.80 -7.08
N GLY A 149 -2.35 7.28 -8.20
CA GLY A 149 -1.70 6.17 -8.90
C GLY A 149 -0.22 6.46 -9.17
N GLY A 150 0.65 5.56 -8.73
CA GLY A 150 2.11 5.67 -8.87
C GLY A 150 2.85 6.18 -7.62
N GLU A 151 2.16 6.79 -6.66
CA GLU A 151 2.77 7.27 -5.41
C GLU A 151 2.85 6.16 -4.34
N THR A 152 1.95 5.19 -4.41
CA THR A 152 1.84 4.04 -3.51
C THR A 152 3.04 3.08 -3.62
N MET A 153 3.49 2.51 -2.49
CA MET A 153 4.45 1.41 -2.49
C MET A 153 3.79 0.16 -3.08
N THR A 154 4.49 -0.53 -3.98
CA THR A 154 4.02 -1.78 -4.58
C THR A 154 5.03 -2.90 -4.31
N SER A 155 4.62 -4.17 -4.40
CA SER A 155 5.56 -5.29 -4.20
C SER A 155 6.74 -5.23 -5.18
N TYR A 156 6.52 -4.73 -6.40
CA TYR A 156 7.59 -4.41 -7.36
C TYR A 156 8.54 -3.34 -6.81
N ARG A 157 8.02 -2.16 -6.43
CA ARG A 157 8.84 -1.04 -5.94
C ARG A 157 9.60 -1.40 -4.65
N TYR A 158 8.95 -2.15 -3.76
CA TYR A 158 9.56 -2.68 -2.54
C TYR A 158 10.71 -3.65 -2.84
N THR A 159 10.52 -4.57 -3.81
CA THR A 159 11.56 -5.49 -4.26
C THR A 159 12.75 -4.72 -4.85
N VAL A 160 12.49 -3.74 -5.71
CA VAL A 160 13.55 -2.88 -6.30
C VAL A 160 14.31 -2.12 -5.21
N ASN A 161 13.62 -1.54 -4.23
CA ASN A 161 14.25 -0.82 -3.12
C ASN A 161 15.10 -1.74 -2.23
N SER A 162 14.62 -2.96 -1.96
CA SER A 162 15.37 -3.97 -1.20
C SER A 162 16.65 -4.38 -1.92
N ILE A 163 16.57 -4.64 -3.22
CA ILE A 163 17.73 -4.95 -4.07
C ILE A 163 18.71 -3.77 -4.10
N LYS A 164 18.22 -2.54 -4.27
CA LYS A 164 19.05 -1.32 -4.21
C LYS A 164 19.82 -1.22 -2.90
N LYS A 165 19.14 -1.44 -1.77
CA LYS A 165 19.75 -1.42 -0.44
C LYS A 165 20.82 -2.50 -0.31
N CYS A 166 20.52 -3.74 -0.69
CA CYS A 166 21.49 -4.85 -0.66
C CYS A 166 22.75 -4.56 -1.50
N LEU A 167 22.58 -4.10 -2.73
CA LEU A 167 23.72 -3.78 -3.61
C LEU A 167 24.53 -2.59 -3.09
N ARG A 168 23.87 -1.61 -2.46
CA ARG A 168 24.52 -0.45 -1.86
C ARG A 168 25.34 -0.85 -0.63
N GLU A 169 24.79 -1.68 0.25
CA GLU A 169 25.48 -2.18 1.44
C GLU A 169 26.68 -3.06 1.07
N GLU A 170 26.54 -3.93 0.06
CA GLU A 170 27.67 -4.73 -0.42
C GLU A 170 28.73 -3.86 -1.11
N SER A 171 28.31 -2.79 -1.79
CA SER A 171 29.22 -1.77 -2.31
C SER A 171 29.92 -0.98 -1.20
N TRP A 172 29.37 -0.88 0.00
CA TRP A 172 30.02 -0.21 1.14
C TRP A 172 31.10 -1.11 1.78
N LYS A 173 30.89 -2.43 1.78
CA LYS A 173 31.91 -3.40 2.20
C LYS A 173 33.14 -3.45 1.26
N TYR A 174 33.06 -2.74 0.12
CA TYR A 174 34.14 -2.56 -0.84
C TYR A 174 35.39 -1.91 -0.26
N GLU A 175 35.24 -1.10 0.78
CA GLU A 175 36.39 -0.44 1.41
C GLU A 175 37.33 -1.45 2.10
N TYR A 176 36.91 -2.72 2.29
CA TYR A 176 37.74 -3.71 2.95
C TYR A 176 38.02 -5.03 2.19
N LYS A 177 37.10 -5.71 1.47
CA LYS A 177 37.43 -7.04 0.85
C LYS A 177 36.67 -7.54 -0.40
N ASN A 178 35.54 -6.96 -0.83
CA ASN A 178 34.76 -7.48 -1.98
C ASN A 178 34.58 -6.40 -3.06
N ASP A 179 34.70 -6.76 -4.34
CA ASP A 179 34.62 -5.84 -5.48
C ASP A 179 33.20 -5.24 -5.74
N GLY A 180 32.26 -5.45 -4.80
CA GLY A 180 30.89 -4.94 -4.81
C GLY A 180 29.97 -5.65 -5.80
N TRP A 181 30.49 -6.62 -6.54
CA TRP A 181 29.76 -7.33 -7.58
C TRP A 181 29.02 -8.54 -7.01
N MET A 182 27.71 -8.57 -7.18
CA MET A 182 26.86 -9.67 -6.74
C MET A 182 26.21 -10.37 -7.93
N THR A 183 26.10 -11.69 -7.86
CA THR A 183 25.21 -12.48 -8.72
C THR A 183 23.77 -12.35 -8.25
N VAL A 184 22.81 -12.68 -9.12
CA VAL A 184 21.38 -12.71 -8.73
C VAL A 184 21.14 -13.70 -7.58
N ASP A 185 21.86 -14.82 -7.56
CA ASP A 185 21.69 -15.83 -6.53
C ASP A 185 22.17 -15.30 -5.16
N GLN A 186 23.26 -14.51 -5.11
CA GLN A 186 23.69 -13.82 -3.89
C GLN A 186 22.71 -12.73 -3.45
N ILE A 187 22.12 -11.98 -4.39
CA ILE A 187 21.11 -10.96 -4.06
C ILE A 187 19.88 -11.62 -3.42
N LEU A 188 19.43 -12.75 -3.97
CA LEU A 188 18.26 -13.48 -3.47
C LEU A 188 18.47 -14.15 -2.10
N VAL A 189 19.72 -14.30 -1.64
CA VAL A 189 19.99 -14.71 -0.24
C VAL A 189 19.60 -13.60 0.74
N SER A 190 19.76 -12.33 0.34
CA SER A 190 19.52 -11.18 1.21
C SER A 190 18.19 -10.47 0.94
N CYS A 191 17.57 -10.72 -0.22
CA CYS A 191 16.34 -10.05 -0.66
C CYS A 191 15.24 -11.09 -0.94
N GLU A 192 14.23 -11.12 -0.09
CA GLU A 192 13.00 -11.85 -0.37
C GLU A 192 12.22 -11.18 -1.50
N THR A 193 11.53 -11.98 -2.33
CA THR A 193 10.74 -11.45 -3.45
C THR A 193 9.40 -12.16 -3.55
N HIS A 194 8.37 -11.41 -3.95
CA HIS A 194 7.01 -11.92 -4.17
C HIS A 194 6.84 -12.70 -5.50
N TYR A 195 7.88 -12.84 -6.32
CA TYR A 195 7.78 -13.45 -7.65
C TYR A 195 7.77 -14.98 -7.60
N ALA A 196 6.93 -15.61 -8.43
CA ALA A 196 6.94 -17.07 -8.61
C ALA A 196 8.25 -17.60 -9.24
N LYS A 197 8.99 -16.77 -9.99
CA LYS A 197 10.29 -17.12 -10.59
C LYS A 197 11.37 -16.07 -10.23
N PRO A 198 11.81 -16.01 -8.96
CA PRO A 198 12.62 -14.91 -8.43
C PRO A 198 13.84 -14.57 -9.28
N ARG A 199 14.63 -15.58 -9.65
CA ARG A 199 15.88 -15.38 -10.41
C ARG A 199 15.65 -14.70 -11.77
N GLN A 200 14.61 -15.11 -12.50
CA GLN A 200 14.29 -14.55 -13.81
C GLN A 200 13.78 -13.11 -13.67
N SER A 201 12.87 -12.88 -12.72
CA SER A 201 12.30 -11.56 -12.47
C SER A 201 13.35 -10.56 -12.01
N VAL A 202 14.21 -10.94 -11.04
CA VAL A 202 15.30 -10.08 -10.57
C VAL A 202 16.33 -9.79 -11.67
N MET A 203 16.66 -10.79 -12.50
CA MET A 203 17.53 -10.57 -13.67
C MET A 203 16.93 -9.55 -14.65
N GLN A 204 15.62 -9.60 -14.91
CA GLN A 204 14.94 -8.63 -15.76
C GLN A 204 14.93 -7.23 -15.13
N ILE A 205 14.63 -7.13 -13.82
CA ILE A 205 14.65 -5.87 -13.07
C ILE A 205 16.04 -5.20 -13.18
N LEU A 206 17.10 -5.94 -12.87
CA LEU A 206 18.46 -5.40 -12.86
C LEU A 206 18.97 -5.00 -14.24
N ARG A 207 18.44 -5.62 -15.31
CA ARG A 207 18.78 -5.28 -16.71
C ARG A 207 17.88 -4.23 -17.33
N PHE A 208 16.79 -3.87 -16.66
CA PHE A 208 15.85 -2.88 -17.17
C PHE A 208 16.56 -1.54 -17.39
N ASN A 209 16.30 -0.89 -18.53
CA ASN A 209 17.07 0.29 -18.94
C ASN A 209 17.00 1.42 -17.91
N ASP A 210 15.84 1.67 -17.33
CA ASP A 210 15.67 2.74 -16.34
C ASP A 210 16.46 2.47 -15.05
N ASN A 211 16.70 1.19 -14.74
CA ASN A 211 17.49 0.80 -13.58
C ASN A 211 19.01 0.90 -13.79
N LYS A 212 19.47 1.07 -15.04
CA LYS A 212 20.88 1.38 -15.32
C LYS A 212 21.29 2.75 -14.77
N THR A 213 20.36 3.59 -14.36
CA THR A 213 20.65 4.86 -13.67
C THR A 213 21.38 4.63 -12.35
N TRP A 214 21.13 3.52 -11.66
CA TRP A 214 21.70 3.20 -10.34
C TRP A 214 22.40 1.83 -10.28
N CYS A 215 22.19 0.94 -11.25
CA CYS A 215 22.78 -0.41 -11.29
C CYS A 215 23.79 -0.54 -12.44
N GLU A 216 24.96 -1.11 -12.15
CA GLU A 216 25.93 -1.60 -13.13
C GLU A 216 25.74 -3.09 -13.35
N SER A 217 26.08 -3.57 -14.56
CA SER A 217 26.07 -5.00 -14.87
C SER A 217 27.31 -5.38 -15.66
N LYS A 218 27.97 -6.49 -15.29
CA LYS A 218 29.04 -7.12 -16.08
C LYS A 218 28.73 -8.59 -16.32
N LYS A 219 29.25 -9.15 -17.41
CA LYS A 219 29.13 -10.58 -17.72
C LYS A 219 30.52 -11.19 -17.78
N VAL A 220 30.75 -12.26 -17.01
CA VAL A 220 31.99 -13.03 -17.01
C VAL A 220 31.64 -14.48 -17.33
N GLY A 221 32.04 -14.94 -18.51
CA GLY A 221 31.61 -16.24 -19.04
C GLY A 221 30.08 -16.31 -19.20
N ARG A 222 29.45 -17.26 -18.47
CA ARG A 222 27.98 -17.41 -18.46
C ARG A 222 27.29 -16.65 -17.32
N THR A 223 28.05 -16.12 -16.38
CA THR A 223 27.53 -15.50 -15.15
C THR A 223 27.41 -13.99 -15.31
N CYS A 224 26.31 -13.44 -14.80
CA CYS A 224 26.07 -12.00 -14.77
C CYS A 224 26.19 -11.49 -13.34
N TYR A 225 26.88 -10.37 -13.19
CA TYR A 225 27.13 -9.70 -11.94
C TYR A 225 26.56 -8.30 -12.00
N PHE A 226 26.11 -7.81 -10.86
CA PHE A 226 25.46 -6.52 -10.68
C PHE A 226 26.05 -5.80 -9.48
N ARG A 227 26.09 -4.47 -9.54
CA ARG A 227 26.64 -3.61 -8.47
C ARG A 227 25.92 -2.27 -8.44
N TYR A 228 25.86 -1.63 -7.28
CA TYR A 228 25.39 -0.24 -7.18
C TYR A 228 26.42 0.72 -7.77
N LYS A 229 26.00 1.72 -8.55
CA LYS A 229 26.92 2.67 -9.20
C LYS A 229 27.76 3.45 -8.18
N SER A 230 29.08 3.38 -8.31
CA SER A 230 30.04 4.06 -7.42
C SER A 230 30.02 5.59 -7.56
N THR A 231 29.58 6.12 -8.70
CA THR A 231 29.41 7.57 -8.87
C THR A 231 28.31 8.15 -7.97
N LEU A 232 27.35 7.32 -7.54
CA LEU A 232 26.24 7.72 -6.68
C LEU A 232 26.56 7.53 -5.19
N SER A 233 27.45 6.59 -4.82
CA SER A 233 27.90 6.47 -3.42
C SER A 233 28.62 7.74 -2.96
N ASN A 234 29.47 8.31 -3.81
CA ASN A 234 30.27 9.50 -3.48
C ASN A 234 29.46 10.81 -3.45
N MET A 235 28.29 10.86 -4.12
CA MET A 235 27.39 12.02 -4.08
C MET A 235 26.54 12.02 -2.80
N ASP A 236 26.02 10.86 -2.38
CA ASP A 236 25.27 10.70 -1.13
C ASP A 236 26.15 10.92 0.11
N GLU A 237 27.47 10.63 0.05
CA GLU A 237 28.46 10.99 1.07
C GLU A 237 28.43 12.49 1.41
N SER A 238 28.38 13.36 0.39
CA SER A 238 28.35 14.81 0.58
C SER A 238 27.06 15.33 1.23
N HIS A 239 25.98 14.56 1.18
CA HIS A 239 24.69 14.91 1.78
C HIS A 239 24.54 14.33 3.20
N LEU A 240 25.04 13.12 3.44
CA LEU A 240 25.11 12.51 4.78
C LEU A 240 26.10 13.27 5.69
N GLU A 241 27.27 13.68 5.20
CA GLU A 241 28.22 14.47 5.99
C GLU A 241 27.71 15.89 6.30
N ARG A 242 26.90 16.49 5.41
CA ARG A 242 26.25 17.80 5.67
C ARG A 242 25.11 17.69 6.68
N GLY A 243 24.41 16.56 6.73
CA GLY A 243 23.36 16.30 7.72
C GLY A 243 23.92 16.08 9.13
N VAL A 244 25.09 15.46 9.26
CA VAL A 244 25.73 15.21 10.57
C VAL A 244 26.42 16.46 11.14
N ARG A 245 26.89 17.39 10.30
CA ARG A 245 27.53 18.64 10.76
C ARG A 245 26.57 19.75 11.18
N GLN A 246 25.26 19.58 11.00
CA GLN A 246 24.25 20.56 11.44
C GLN A 246 23.64 20.25 12.82
N GLU A 247 24.06 19.18 13.48
CA GLU A 247 23.70 18.86 14.87
C GLU A 247 24.96 18.68 15.75
N ILE A 248 25.75 19.74 15.88
CA ILE A 248 26.64 19.99 17.04
C ILE A 248 26.53 21.47 17.41
#